data_AF-A0A5A9EV18-F1
#
_entry.id   AF-A0A5A9EV18-F1
#
_cell.length_a   1.000
_cell.length_b   1.000
_cell.length_c   1.000
_cell.angle_alpha   90.00
_cell.angle_beta   90.00
_cell.angle_gamma   90.00
#
_symmetry.space_group_name_H-M   'P 1'
#
loop_
_entity.id
_entity.type
_entity.pdbx_description
1 polymer ?
#
loop_
_entity_poly.entity_id
_entity_poly.type
_entity_poly.pdbx_seq_one_letter_code
_entity_poly.pdbx_strand_id
1 'polypeptide(L)'
;MVQPLPPPYEFRFIDKDPYRMCMTDISIDLELNQIISAAALLDSRTSELLHGIHVYDVDLDDGWTHYDRRRAKDAYHPDVKPAVLDLLHEGTRLLLERYKPQQVVCRTEEPTPLGELPARFQETIRFLESQGYKRQFLYQDEEDRWHWECERQELP
;
A
#
# COMPACT_ATOMS: atom_id res chain seq x y z
N MET A 1 3.19 23.62 -5.70
CA MET A 1 3.80 23.61 -4.36
C MET A 1 3.09 22.55 -3.56
N VAL A 2 3.82 21.51 -3.16
CA VAL A 2 3.28 20.42 -2.37
C VAL A 2 3.25 20.84 -0.90
N GLN A 3 2.10 20.68 -0.23
CA GLN A 3 1.93 20.91 1.21
C GLN A 3 1.56 19.60 1.92
N PRO A 4 2.03 19.39 3.16
CA PRO A 4 1.61 18.25 3.96
C PRO A 4 0.17 18.45 4.47
N LEU A 5 -0.60 17.37 4.52
CA LEU A 5 -1.86 17.36 5.24
C LEU A 5 -1.59 16.88 6.67
N PRO A 6 -1.91 17.69 7.71
CA PRO A 6 -1.65 17.31 9.08
C PRO A 6 -2.64 16.23 9.55
N PRO A 7 -2.27 15.43 10.57
CA PRO A 7 -3.21 14.54 11.24
C PRO A 7 -4.37 15.33 11.91
N PRO A 8 -5.52 14.68 12.19
CA PRO A 8 -5.80 13.25 12.02
C PRO A 8 -6.02 12.83 10.57
N TYR A 9 -5.52 11.65 10.22
CA TYR A 9 -5.68 11.06 8.89
C TYR A 9 -7.03 10.34 8.79
N GLU A 10 -7.81 10.67 7.76
CA GLU A 10 -9.10 10.05 7.48
C GLU A 10 -8.96 8.96 6.42
N PHE A 11 -9.35 7.73 6.78
CA PHE A 11 -9.32 6.59 5.88
C PHE A 11 -10.66 6.41 5.18
N ARG A 12 -10.61 6.26 3.85
CA ARG A 12 -11.76 5.98 3.00
C ARG A 12 -11.58 4.70 2.22
N PHE A 13 -12.69 3.99 2.01
CA PHE A 13 -12.72 2.77 1.20
C PHE A 13 -13.21 3.08 -0.20
N ILE A 14 -12.52 2.53 -1.19
CA ILE A 14 -12.92 2.58 -2.60
C ILE A 14 -12.95 1.16 -3.13
N ASP A 15 -14.14 0.69 -3.48
CA ASP A 15 -14.36 -0.63 -4.04
C ASP A 15 -14.55 -0.51 -5.55
N LYS A 16 -13.54 -0.91 -6.33
CA LYS A 16 -13.56 -0.85 -7.79
C LYS A 16 -12.93 -2.10 -8.38
N ASP A 17 -13.75 -3.02 -8.88
CA ASP A 17 -13.28 -4.30 -9.43
C ASP A 17 -12.10 -4.10 -10.41
N PRO A 18 -10.99 -4.85 -10.25
CA PRO A 18 -10.77 -5.92 -9.27
C PRO A 18 -10.27 -5.49 -7.89
N TYR A 19 -10.02 -4.20 -7.67
CA TYR A 19 -9.34 -3.68 -6.49
C TYR A 19 -10.29 -3.22 -5.39
N ARG A 20 -9.94 -3.58 -4.16
CA ARG A 20 -10.50 -2.99 -2.94
C ARG A 20 -9.42 -2.14 -2.31
N MET A 21 -9.68 -0.86 -2.13
CA MET A 21 -8.67 0.10 -1.72
C MET A 21 -9.06 0.77 -0.40
N CYS A 22 -8.06 1.04 0.43
CA CYS A 22 -8.18 1.90 1.60
C CYS A 22 -7.14 3.00 1.47
N MET A 23 -7.60 4.25 1.47
CA MET A 23 -6.78 5.41 1.12
C MET A 23 -6.90 6.48 2.19
N THR A 24 -5.82 7.24 2.38
CA THR A 24 -5.80 8.45 3.20
C THR A 24 -4.97 9.53 2.52
N ASP A 25 -5.44 10.76 2.57
CA ASP A 25 -4.72 11.90 2.00
C ASP A 25 -3.55 12.29 2.90
N ILE A 26 -2.41 12.59 2.27
CA ILE A 26 -1.17 12.88 2.97
C ILE A 26 -0.52 14.18 2.50
N SER A 27 -0.83 14.64 1.29
CA SER A 27 -0.33 15.91 0.75
C SER A 27 -1.29 16.46 -0.30
N ILE A 28 -1.15 17.75 -0.58
CA ILE A 28 -1.83 18.43 -1.69
C ILE A 28 -0.80 19.20 -2.51
N ASP A 29 -0.83 19.05 -3.84
CA ASP A 29 -0.12 19.96 -4.74
C ASP A 29 -1.06 21.08 -5.17
N LEU A 30 -0.81 22.27 -4.61
CA LEU A 30 -1.62 23.46 -4.89
C LEU A 30 -1.39 24.04 -6.29
N GLU A 31 -0.28 23.73 -6.94
CA GLU A 31 -0.02 24.23 -8.31
C GLU A 31 -0.78 23.42 -9.34
N LEU A 32 -0.85 22.10 -9.15
CA LEU A 32 -1.56 21.18 -10.04
C LEU A 32 -3.00 20.93 -9.60
N ASN A 33 -3.40 21.46 -8.43
CA ASN A 33 -4.68 21.18 -7.78
C ASN A 33 -4.94 19.68 -7.61
N GLN A 34 -3.96 18.97 -7.05
CA GLN A 34 -3.96 17.51 -6.92
C GLN A 34 -3.86 17.08 -5.47
N ILE A 35 -4.64 16.07 -5.08
CA ILE A 35 -4.50 15.38 -3.80
C ILE A 35 -3.60 14.17 -3.97
N ILE A 36 -2.69 13.98 -3.02
CA ILE A 36 -1.78 12.84 -2.95
C ILE A 36 -2.12 12.01 -1.71
N SER A 37 -2.36 10.72 -1.92
CA SER A 37 -2.84 9.80 -0.89
C SER A 37 -1.93 8.57 -0.77
N ALA A 38 -1.73 8.10 0.45
CA ALA A 38 -1.24 6.75 0.70
C ALA A 38 -2.40 5.76 0.51
N ALA A 39 -2.14 4.64 -0.16
CA ALA A 39 -3.15 3.64 -0.46
C ALA A 39 -2.64 2.22 -0.23
N ALA A 40 -3.43 1.43 0.49
CA ALA A 40 -3.36 -0.01 0.47
C ALA A 40 -4.44 -0.54 -0.49
N LEU A 41 -4.10 -1.56 -1.27
CA LEU A 41 -4.99 -2.18 -2.25
C LEU A 41 -4.94 -3.69 -2.08
N LEU A 42 -6.11 -4.33 -2.16
CA LEU A 42 -6.24 -5.77 -2.22
C LEU A 42 -6.92 -6.14 -3.55
N ASP A 43 -6.20 -6.85 -4.41
CA ASP A 43 -6.75 -7.43 -5.62
C ASP A 43 -7.64 -8.63 -5.26
N SER A 44 -8.93 -8.54 -5.59
CA SER A 44 -9.91 -9.58 -5.27
C SER A 44 -9.74 -10.87 -6.09
N ARG A 45 -8.96 -10.85 -7.17
CA ARG A 45 -8.73 -12.01 -8.05
C ARG A 45 -7.52 -12.82 -7.61
N THR A 46 -6.45 -12.13 -7.21
CA THR A 46 -5.16 -12.74 -6.86
C THR A 46 -4.88 -12.73 -5.36
N SER A 47 -5.73 -12.05 -4.58
CA SER A 47 -5.46 -11.73 -3.17
C SER A 47 -4.16 -10.96 -2.96
N GLU A 48 -3.68 -10.27 -4.01
CA GLU A 48 -2.44 -9.52 -3.95
C GLU A 48 -2.63 -8.21 -3.18
N LEU A 49 -1.81 -8.01 -2.16
CA LEU A 49 -1.71 -6.77 -1.41
C LEU A 49 -0.66 -5.86 -2.06
N LEU A 50 -1.09 -4.65 -2.41
CA LEU A 50 -0.27 -3.62 -3.00
C LEU A 50 -0.27 -2.38 -2.09
N HIS A 51 0.86 -1.71 -2.03
CA HIS A 51 1.01 -0.40 -1.39
C HIS A 51 1.43 0.61 -2.44
N GLY A 52 0.81 1.78 -2.45
CA GLY A 52 1.13 2.80 -3.44
C GLY A 52 0.74 4.20 -3.02
N ILE A 53 1.16 5.15 -3.83
CA ILE A 53 0.73 6.55 -3.76
C ILE A 53 -0.24 6.81 -4.90
N HIS A 54 -1.41 7.33 -4.56
CA HIS A 54 -2.42 7.74 -5.51
C HIS A 54 -2.43 9.25 -5.60
N VAL A 55 -2.58 9.77 -6.81
CA VAL A 55 -2.78 11.20 -7.02
C VAL A 55 -4.00 11.38 -7.91
N TYR A 56 -4.85 12.33 -7.56
CA TYR A 56 -6.05 12.67 -8.31
C TYR A 56 -6.29 14.17 -8.24
N ASP A 57 -6.91 14.71 -9.28
CA ASP A 57 -7.25 16.13 -9.35
C ASP A 57 -8.39 16.42 -8.37
N VAL A 58 -8.31 17.55 -7.65
CA VAL A 58 -9.34 18.00 -6.69
C VAL A 58 -10.67 18.27 -7.40
N ASP A 59 -10.61 18.72 -8.66
CA ASP A 59 -11.78 19.18 -9.42
C ASP A 59 -12.42 18.09 -10.31
N LEU A 60 -11.78 16.92 -10.46
CA LEU A 60 -12.30 15.84 -11.30
C LEU A 60 -12.83 14.70 -10.41
N ASP A 61 -14.15 14.54 -10.39
CA ASP A 61 -14.84 13.43 -9.72
C ASP A 61 -14.43 12.05 -10.29
N ASP A 62 -13.92 12.01 -11.52
CA ASP A 62 -13.60 10.78 -12.24
C ASP A 62 -12.26 10.87 -12.97
N GLY A 63 -11.22 10.28 -12.38
CA GLY A 63 -9.89 10.20 -13.00
C GLY A 63 -8.82 9.79 -12.00
N TRP A 64 -8.68 8.50 -11.74
CA TRP A 64 -7.61 7.98 -10.88
C TRP A 64 -6.43 7.57 -11.74
N THR A 65 -5.25 8.09 -11.43
CA THR A 65 -3.98 7.65 -12.03
C THR A 65 -3.17 6.96 -10.94
N HIS A 66 -2.85 5.68 -11.15
CA HIS A 66 -1.87 4.99 -10.31
C HIS A 66 -0.48 5.48 -10.72
N TYR A 67 0.25 6.14 -9.83
CA TYR A 67 1.57 6.66 -10.16
C TYR A 67 2.59 5.52 -10.11
N ASP A 68 3.35 5.35 -11.20
CA ASP A 68 4.58 4.57 -11.22
C ASP A 68 5.48 4.99 -10.04
N ARG A 69 6.03 4.01 -9.31
CA ARG A 69 6.84 4.14 -8.08
C ARG A 69 7.92 5.23 -8.18
N ARG A 70 8.53 5.43 -9.34
CA ARG A 70 9.53 6.50 -9.55
C ARG A 70 8.97 7.90 -9.36
N ARG A 71 7.70 8.11 -9.72
CA ARG A 71 6.99 9.38 -9.50
C ARG A 71 6.43 9.49 -8.08
N ALA A 72 6.06 8.37 -7.46
CA ALA A 72 5.46 8.33 -6.12
C ALA A 72 6.37 8.89 -5.00
N LYS A 73 7.69 8.67 -5.07
CA LYS A 73 8.63 9.09 -4.00
C LYS A 73 8.82 10.60 -3.89
N ASP A 74 8.64 11.31 -5.01
CA ASP A 74 8.75 12.77 -5.07
C ASP A 74 7.37 13.45 -5.13
N ALA A 75 6.29 12.66 -5.07
CA ALA A 75 4.94 13.18 -5.21
C ALA A 75 4.41 13.86 -3.93
N TYR A 76 4.85 13.44 -2.74
CA TYR A 76 4.33 13.94 -1.46
C TYR A 76 5.37 14.75 -0.68
N HIS A 77 4.90 15.55 0.28
CA HIS A 77 5.75 16.43 1.07
C HIS A 77 6.76 15.64 1.94
N PRO A 78 8.02 16.06 2.06
CA PRO A 78 9.02 15.33 2.86
C PRO A 78 8.62 15.07 4.31
N ASP A 79 7.85 15.98 4.92
CA ASP A 79 7.42 15.87 6.33
C ASP A 79 6.50 14.67 6.59
N VAL A 80 5.78 14.17 5.59
CA VAL A 80 4.92 12.99 5.77
C VAL A 80 5.64 11.68 5.52
N LYS A 81 6.82 11.71 4.88
CA LYS A 81 7.62 10.52 4.53
C LYS A 81 7.85 9.55 5.70
N PRO A 82 8.15 10.01 6.94
CA PRO A 82 8.32 9.11 8.07
C PRO A 82 7.06 8.31 8.43
N ALA A 83 5.87 8.85 8.16
CA ALA A 83 4.59 8.24 8.52
C ALA A 83 3.98 7.39 7.40
N VAL A 84 4.45 7.51 6.15
CA VAL A 84 3.81 6.85 4.99
C VAL A 84 3.68 5.34 5.18
N LEU A 85 4.72 4.67 5.68
CA LEU A 85 4.65 3.22 5.88
C LEU A 85 3.59 2.82 6.93
N ASP A 86 3.54 3.55 8.04
CA ASP A 86 2.55 3.33 9.10
C ASP A 86 1.12 3.54 8.56
N LEU A 87 0.91 4.56 7.72
CA LEU A 87 -0.38 4.81 7.09
C LEU A 87 -0.78 3.71 6.10
N LEU A 88 0.17 3.17 5.35
CA LEU A 88 -0.07 2.02 4.46
C LEU A 88 -0.40 0.75 5.26
N HIS A 89 0.28 0.53 6.38
CA HIS A 89 -0.03 -0.57 7.31
C HIS A 89 -1.41 -0.41 7.93
N GLU A 90 -1.78 0.80 8.36
CA GLU A 90 -3.10 1.06 8.92
C GLU A 90 -4.22 0.87 7.87
N GLY A 91 -4.01 1.37 6.65
CA GLY A 91 -4.91 1.09 5.52
C GLY A 91 -5.05 -0.41 5.23
N THR A 92 -3.94 -1.16 5.35
CA THR A 92 -3.93 -2.62 5.20
C THR A 92 -4.72 -3.29 6.32
N ARG A 93 -4.52 -2.90 7.58
CA ARG A 93 -5.27 -3.42 8.74
C ARG A 93 -6.77 -3.30 8.50
N LEU A 94 -7.21 -2.11 8.10
CA LEU A 94 -8.61 -1.80 7.79
C LEU A 94 -9.17 -2.69 6.67
N LEU A 95 -8.39 -2.95 5.60
CA LEU A 95 -8.78 -3.88 4.53
C LEU A 95 -8.90 -5.32 5.03
N LEU A 96 -7.93 -5.80 5.81
CA LEU A 96 -7.92 -7.17 6.33
C LEU A 96 -9.08 -7.41 7.32
N GLU A 97 -9.42 -6.43 8.15
CA GLU A 97 -10.57 -6.50 9.05
C GLU A 97 -11.90 -6.54 8.30
N ARG A 98 -12.03 -5.73 7.24
CA ARG A 98 -13.25 -5.63 6.43
C ARG A 98 -13.45 -6.85 5.55
N TYR A 99 -12.41 -7.29 4.85
CA TYR A 99 -12.53 -8.32 3.81
C TYR A 99 -12.10 -9.70 4.24
N LYS A 100 -11.32 -9.80 5.32
CA LYS A 100 -10.99 -11.07 5.94
C LYS A 100 -10.45 -12.12 4.95
N PRO A 101 -9.57 -11.76 3.99
CA PRO A 101 -9.13 -12.70 2.97
C PRO A 101 -8.41 -13.88 3.64
N GLN A 102 -8.62 -15.09 3.12
CA GLN A 102 -7.99 -16.29 3.66
C GLN A 102 -6.48 -16.31 3.38
N GLN A 103 -6.08 -15.72 2.27
CA GLN A 103 -4.71 -15.65 1.78
C GLN A 103 -4.40 -14.20 1.40
N VAL A 104 -3.15 -13.79 1.58
CA VAL A 104 -2.61 -12.53 1.08
C VAL A 104 -1.30 -12.84 0.34
N VAL A 105 -1.23 -12.41 -0.91
CA VAL A 105 -0.03 -12.50 -1.73
C VAL A 105 0.63 -11.13 -1.76
N CYS A 106 1.95 -11.08 -1.68
CA CYS A 106 2.69 -9.83 -1.79
C CYS A 106 3.92 -10.03 -2.68
N ARG A 107 4.25 -8.99 -3.43
CA ARG A 107 5.35 -9.01 -4.40
C ARG A 107 6.08 -7.69 -4.43
N THR A 108 7.35 -7.72 -4.81
CA THR A 108 8.11 -6.50 -5.05
C THR A 108 7.94 -6.06 -6.49
N GLU A 109 7.52 -4.82 -6.70
CA GLU A 109 7.35 -4.26 -8.05
C GLU A 109 8.68 -4.16 -8.83
N GLU A 110 9.79 -3.92 -8.13
CA GLU A 110 11.11 -3.72 -8.72
C GLU A 110 12.04 -4.87 -8.33
N PRO A 111 12.94 -5.30 -9.23
CA PRO A 111 14.02 -6.23 -8.91
C PRO A 111 14.84 -5.76 -7.70
N THR A 112 15.26 -6.71 -6.87
CA THR A 112 16.13 -6.48 -5.71
C THR A 112 17.42 -7.29 -5.83
N PRO A 113 18.56 -6.86 -5.25
CA PRO A 113 19.76 -7.68 -5.24
C PRO A 113 19.49 -9.09 -4.70
N LEU A 114 20.11 -10.10 -5.33
CA LEU A 114 19.92 -11.51 -4.99
C LEU A 114 20.20 -11.77 -3.51
N GLY A 115 19.23 -12.37 -2.81
CA GLY A 115 19.35 -12.77 -1.41
C GLY A 115 19.23 -11.62 -0.38
N GLU A 116 19.11 -10.36 -0.83
CA GLU A 116 18.83 -9.24 0.07
C GLU A 116 17.33 -8.95 0.10
N LEU A 117 16.70 -9.14 1.26
CA LEU A 117 15.32 -8.73 1.51
C LEU A 117 15.29 -7.33 2.15
N PRO A 118 14.83 -6.28 1.43
CA PRO A 118 14.77 -4.92 1.96
C PRO A 118 14.04 -4.78 3.30
N ALA A 119 14.54 -3.90 4.18
CA ALA A 119 14.02 -3.70 5.54
C ALA A 119 12.51 -3.41 5.58
N ARG A 120 12.01 -2.52 4.71
CA ARG A 120 10.57 -2.20 4.60
C ARG A 120 9.67 -3.42 4.32
N PHE A 121 10.20 -4.44 3.63
CA PHE A 121 9.46 -5.67 3.37
C PHE A 121 9.47 -6.57 4.59
N GLN A 122 10.58 -6.62 5.34
CA GLN A 122 10.61 -7.28 6.64
C GLN A 122 9.61 -6.64 7.61
N GLU A 123 9.49 -5.31 7.62
CA GLU A 123 8.49 -4.58 8.41
C GLU A 123 7.07 -4.95 8.01
N THR A 124 6.80 -5.02 6.70
CA THR A 124 5.48 -5.42 6.18
C THR A 124 5.14 -6.88 6.51
N ILE A 125 6.11 -7.79 6.45
CA ILE A 125 5.94 -9.19 6.87
C ILE A 125 5.60 -9.26 8.36
N ARG A 126 6.38 -8.60 9.22
CA ARG A 126 6.13 -8.56 10.67
C ARG A 126 4.76 -7.96 11.00
N PHE A 127 4.37 -6.90 10.27
CA PHE A 127 3.05 -6.31 10.37
C PHE A 127 1.96 -7.34 10.05
N LEU A 128 2.02 -8.02 8.90
CA LEU A 128 1.03 -9.03 8.53
C LEU A 128 0.94 -10.17 9.56
N GLU A 129 2.09 -10.65 10.05
CA GLU A 129 2.14 -11.66 11.11
C GLU A 129 1.44 -11.18 12.39
N SER A 130 1.60 -9.91 12.77
CA SER A 130 0.87 -9.31 13.90
C SER A 130 -0.64 -9.23 13.69
N GLN A 131 -1.11 -9.21 12.43
CA GLN A 131 -2.53 -9.24 12.05
C GLN A 131 -3.11 -10.66 11.94
N GLY A 132 -2.34 -11.70 12.31
CA GLY A 132 -2.76 -13.10 12.23
C GLY A 132 -2.57 -13.75 10.86
N TYR A 133 -1.79 -13.13 9.97
CA TYR A 133 -1.42 -13.67 8.67
C TYR A 133 -0.02 -14.27 8.73
N LYS A 134 0.07 -15.59 8.94
CA LYS A 134 1.38 -16.27 9.00
C LYS A 134 1.93 -16.51 7.62
N ARG A 135 3.22 -16.19 7.45
CA ARG A 135 3.96 -16.44 6.22
C ARG A 135 4.09 -17.93 5.95
N GLN A 136 3.68 -18.36 4.76
CA GLN A 136 3.82 -19.73 4.28
C GLN A 136 5.01 -19.87 3.33
N PHE A 137 5.17 -18.94 2.40
CA PHE A 137 6.19 -19.00 1.36
C PHE A 137 6.92 -17.66 1.22
N LEU A 138 8.23 -17.69 0.95
CA LEU A 138 9.07 -16.52 0.67
C LEU A 138 10.21 -16.94 -0.25
N TYR A 139 10.28 -16.34 -1.44
CA TYR A 139 11.28 -16.65 -2.44
C TYR A 139 11.55 -15.43 -3.33
N GLN A 140 12.69 -15.44 -3.99
CA GLN A 140 13.03 -14.49 -5.04
C GLN A 140 12.91 -15.22 -6.38
N ASP A 141 12.17 -14.64 -7.33
CA ASP A 141 11.93 -15.24 -8.64
C ASP A 141 13.08 -15.00 -9.64
N GLU A 142 12.91 -15.47 -10.88
CA GLU A 142 13.90 -15.33 -11.95
C GLU A 142 14.09 -13.88 -12.44
N GLU A 143 13.17 -12.97 -12.08
CA GLU A 143 13.26 -11.53 -12.36
C GLU A 143 13.82 -10.76 -11.15
N ASP A 144 14.44 -11.45 -10.21
CA ASP A 144 14.99 -10.91 -8.97
C ASP A 144 13.95 -10.21 -8.07
N ARG A 145 12.65 -10.55 -8.18
CA ARG A 145 11.57 -9.99 -7.34
C ARG A 145 11.27 -10.91 -6.17
N TRP A 146 11.06 -10.34 -4.99
CA TRP A 146 10.59 -11.10 -3.83
C TRP A 146 9.09 -11.33 -3.89
N HIS A 147 8.70 -12.56 -3.60
CA HIS A 147 7.34 -13.04 -3.53
C HIS A 147 7.13 -13.67 -2.16
N TRP A 148 6.04 -13.30 -1.49
CA TRP A 148 5.63 -13.99 -0.28
C TRP A 148 4.13 -14.12 -0.20
N GLU A 149 3.72 -15.17 0.49
CA GLU A 149 2.33 -15.51 0.72
C GLU A 149 2.11 -15.70 2.21
N CYS A 150 1.01 -15.14 2.70
CA CYS A 150 0.57 -15.30 4.06
C CYS A 150 -0.84 -15.89 4.08
N GLU A 151 -1.05 -16.85 4.97
CA GLU A 151 -2.39 -17.39 5.24
C GLU A 151 -2.90 -16.87 6.57
N ARG A 152 -4.19 -16.59 6.60
CA ARG A 152 -4.86 -16.23 7.83
C ARG A 152 -4.95 -17.45 8.73
N GLN A 153 -4.46 -17.31 9.96
CA GLN A 153 -4.76 -18.25 11.02
C GLN A 153 -5.98 -17.75 11.79
N GLU A 154 -7.05 -18.54 11.79
CA GLU A 154 -8.12 -18.32 12.76
C GLU A 154 -7.50 -18.53 14.15
N LEU A 155 -7.58 -17.50 15.00
CA LEU A 155 -7.24 -17.67 16.40
C LEU A 155 -8.26 -18.66 17.00
N PRO A 156 -7.80 -19.67 17.76
CA PRO A 156 -8.68 -20.66 18.39
C PRO A 156 -9.66 -20.05 19.39
#